data_AF-A0A1V6E7T6-F1
#
_entry.id   AF-A0A1V6E7T6-F1
#
_cell.length_a   1.000
_cell.length_b   1.000
_cell.length_c   1.000
_cell.angle_alpha   90.00
_cell.angle_beta   90.00
_cell.angle_gamma   90.00
#
_symmetry.space_group_name_H-M   'P 1'
#
loop_
_entity.id
_entity.type
_entity.pdbx_description
1 polymer ?
#
loop_
_entity_poly.entity_id
_entity_poly.type
_entity_poly.pdbx_seq_one_letter_code
_entity_poly.pdbx_strand_id
1 'polypeptide(L)'
;MLDGTTAEIVERKALRINAAKTCQPIGAMYAALGIHGCMPHSHGSQGCCSYHRSHLTRHFKEPVMATTSSFTEGASVFGGLANLTQALRNIFSIYNPEIVAVHTTCLSEVIGDDIPTMIRKAKEEGSIPEGKMVIHANTPSFVGSHVYGFSNMVMGMVNYLSEKTGNTLNQINVIPGFVEPADMREIKRLAKEMGVKIVMFPDTSNVLDGPLTGQYKMYPEGGATMAQIKSAGDSIATIALGHFASHVPAATLEQKCNVPASFLELPIGVQATDRFVSALRGYAGVDIPASVELERGRLIDLMSDLHQYFHGKRVAISGDPDHVIALTRFLLELEMKPVYCITGSPGNQFEKRMHELLDPVVPNAKIKQCGDNFELHQWMKNEPVDLLISNTYGKYIARVENVPFVRFGFPILDRAAHRFYPTLGYMGAVNLINQMLNAFLDKKDRECAEEWFELVQ
;
A
#
# COMPACT_ATOMS: atom_id res chain seq x y z
N MET A 1 -3.83 30.73 -0.57
CA MET A 1 -3.69 29.37 0.02
C MET A 1 -2.30 28.89 -0.36
N LEU A 2 -1.57 28.22 0.55
CA LEU A 2 -0.15 27.86 0.31
C LEU A 2 0.73 29.06 -0.09
N ASP A 3 0.41 30.27 0.42
CA ASP A 3 1.04 31.54 -0.02
C ASP A 3 2.52 31.65 0.36
N GLY A 4 2.99 30.78 1.28
CA GLY A 4 4.43 30.64 1.62
C GLY A 4 5.24 29.81 0.62
N THR A 5 4.62 29.26 -0.43
CA THR A 5 5.34 28.51 -1.48
C THR A 5 5.57 29.43 -2.68
N THR A 6 6.83 29.74 -3.00
CA THR A 6 7.20 30.59 -4.14
C THR A 6 7.69 29.75 -5.33
N ALA A 7 7.71 30.35 -6.53
CA ALA A 7 8.28 29.71 -7.73
C ALA A 7 9.81 29.58 -7.66
N GLU A 8 10.48 30.40 -6.86
CA GLU A 8 11.93 30.31 -6.65
C GLU A 8 12.29 29.03 -5.89
N ILE A 9 13.07 28.15 -6.53
CA ILE A 9 13.50 26.89 -5.93
C ILE A 9 14.84 27.09 -5.23
N VAL A 10 14.83 26.97 -3.91
CA VAL A 10 16.04 26.89 -3.08
C VAL A 10 16.22 25.46 -2.61
N GLU A 11 17.41 24.90 -2.81
CA GLU A 11 17.72 23.53 -2.38
C GLU A 11 17.63 23.40 -0.85
N ARG A 12 16.67 22.61 -0.36
CA ARG A 12 16.50 22.32 1.06
C ARG A 12 17.23 21.05 1.45
N LYS A 13 18.14 21.15 2.43
CA LYS A 13 18.95 20.02 2.92
C LYS A 13 18.50 19.44 4.26
N ALA A 14 17.70 20.17 5.04
CA ALA A 14 17.27 19.76 6.38
C ALA A 14 15.76 19.90 6.62
N LEU A 15 15.15 21.00 6.16
CA LEU A 15 13.73 21.28 6.40
C LEU A 15 12.82 20.48 5.45
N ARG A 16 12.06 19.55 6.02
CA ARG A 16 10.99 18.80 5.33
C ARG A 16 9.65 19.53 5.48
N ILE A 17 8.92 19.75 4.39
CA ILE A 17 7.64 20.48 4.38
C ILE A 17 6.61 19.64 3.61
N ASN A 18 5.43 19.38 4.20
CA ASN A 18 4.35 18.61 3.57
C ASN A 18 4.84 17.28 2.95
N ALA A 19 5.45 16.42 3.79
CA ALA A 19 6.09 15.19 3.36
C ALA A 19 5.17 14.27 2.53
N ALA A 20 5.72 13.65 1.48
CA ALA A 20 5.05 12.64 0.66
C ALA A 20 5.24 11.21 1.20
N LYS A 21 5.34 11.07 2.54
CA LYS A 21 5.40 9.80 3.26
C LYS A 21 4.97 9.96 4.72
N THR A 22 4.71 8.84 5.39
CA THR A 22 4.64 8.77 6.85
C THR A 22 5.56 7.64 7.37
N CYS A 23 5.57 7.38 8.68
CA CYS A 23 6.50 6.47 9.34
C CYS A 23 6.11 4.99 9.24
N GLN A 24 7.08 4.10 9.45
CA GLN A 24 6.91 2.64 9.35
C GLN A 24 5.70 2.05 10.10
N PRO A 25 5.45 2.36 11.40
CA PRO A 25 4.56 1.53 12.21
C PRO A 25 3.10 1.49 11.74
N ILE A 26 2.62 2.53 11.05
CA ILE A 26 1.25 2.50 10.47
C ILE A 26 1.12 1.47 9.33
N GLY A 27 2.18 1.25 8.53
CA GLY A 27 2.17 0.22 7.50
C GLY A 27 2.26 -1.18 8.09
N ALA A 28 3.01 -1.36 9.18
CA ALA A 28 3.02 -2.61 9.92
C ALA A 28 1.67 -2.90 10.59
N MET A 29 1.02 -1.87 11.16
CA MET A 29 -0.33 -1.99 11.68
C MET A 29 -1.32 -2.40 10.58
N TYR A 30 -1.24 -1.79 9.39
CA TYR A 30 -2.06 -2.15 8.24
C TYR A 30 -1.84 -3.60 7.80
N ALA A 31 -0.58 -4.03 7.68
CA ALA A 31 -0.25 -5.42 7.37
C ALA A 31 -0.81 -6.39 8.42
N ALA A 32 -0.63 -6.09 9.71
CA ALA A 32 -1.11 -6.93 10.80
C ALA A 32 -2.64 -7.11 10.79
N LEU A 33 -3.40 -6.06 10.43
CA LEU A 33 -4.86 -6.16 10.25
C LEU A 33 -5.26 -7.11 9.13
N GLY A 34 -4.36 -7.41 8.19
CA GLY A 34 -4.56 -8.39 7.13
C GLY A 34 -4.37 -9.84 7.57
N ILE A 35 -4.20 -10.10 8.88
CA ILE A 35 -4.21 -11.45 9.48
C ILE A 35 -5.54 -11.64 10.22
N HIS A 36 -6.22 -12.75 9.98
CA HIS A 36 -7.48 -13.07 10.67
C HIS A 36 -7.27 -13.21 12.18
N GLY A 37 -8.21 -12.69 12.98
CA GLY A 37 -8.13 -12.79 14.44
C GLY A 37 -6.93 -12.06 15.07
N CYS A 38 -6.30 -11.12 14.36
CA CYS A 38 -5.08 -10.47 14.81
C CYS A 38 -5.34 -9.18 15.60
N MET A 39 -4.57 -9.00 16.69
CA MET A 39 -4.43 -7.71 17.36
C MET A 39 -3.05 -7.10 17.04
N PRO A 40 -2.98 -6.04 16.21
CA PRO A 40 -1.77 -5.24 16.07
C PRO A 40 -1.38 -4.62 17.42
N HIS A 41 -0.10 -4.68 17.76
CA HIS A 41 0.42 -4.12 19.01
C HIS A 41 1.59 -3.17 18.75
N SER A 42 1.40 -1.89 19.10
CA SER A 42 2.42 -0.84 18.99
C SER A 42 3.30 -0.82 20.25
N HIS A 43 4.49 -1.40 20.18
CA HIS A 43 5.45 -1.38 21.26
C HIS A 43 6.18 -0.03 21.33
N GLY A 44 5.76 0.81 22.28
CA GLY A 44 6.28 2.16 22.46
C GLY A 44 5.32 3.06 23.23
N SER A 45 5.44 4.38 23.03
CA SER A 45 4.52 5.35 23.61
C SER A 45 3.15 5.30 22.92
N GLN A 46 2.08 5.46 23.70
CA GLN A 46 0.70 5.33 23.24
C GLN A 46 0.28 6.37 22.17
N GLY A 47 0.99 7.50 22.08
CA GLY A 47 0.75 8.52 21.06
C GLY A 47 0.86 7.96 19.64
N CYS A 48 1.86 7.12 19.37
CA CYS A 48 2.04 6.45 18.08
C CYS A 48 0.81 5.62 17.70
N CYS A 49 0.37 4.73 18.61
CA CYS A 49 -0.80 3.88 18.40
C CYS A 49 -2.06 4.70 18.11
N SER A 50 -2.30 5.76 18.87
CA SER A 50 -3.46 6.65 18.67
C SER A 50 -3.44 7.32 17.31
N TYR A 51 -2.32 7.90 16.88
CA TYR A 51 -2.20 8.55 15.59
C TYR A 51 -2.37 7.57 14.43
N HIS A 52 -1.72 6.40 14.48
CA HIS A 52 -1.77 5.42 13.40
C HIS A 52 -3.18 4.85 13.22
N ARG A 53 -3.85 4.46 14.32
CA ARG A 53 -5.25 4.04 14.30
C ARG A 53 -6.16 5.14 13.74
N SER A 54 -6.03 6.35 14.25
CA SER A 54 -6.84 7.50 13.79
C SER A 54 -6.66 7.78 12.30
N HIS A 55 -5.44 7.65 11.78
CA HIS A 55 -5.14 7.91 10.39
C HIS A 55 -5.74 6.85 9.46
N LEU A 56 -5.61 5.57 9.81
CA LEU A 56 -6.27 4.46 9.10
C LEU A 56 -7.81 4.58 9.19
N THR A 57 -8.37 4.87 10.37
CA THR A 57 -9.82 5.09 10.53
C THR A 57 -10.32 6.26 9.67
N ARG A 58 -9.56 7.37 9.58
CA ARG A 58 -9.95 8.49 8.71
C ARG A 58 -9.91 8.12 7.23
N HIS A 59 -9.01 7.23 6.82
CA HIS A 59 -8.89 6.80 5.44
C HIS A 59 -10.02 5.83 5.05
N PHE A 60 -10.19 4.75 5.82
CA PHE A 60 -11.15 3.69 5.53
C PHE A 60 -12.57 3.99 6.02
N LYS A 61 -12.75 4.94 6.94
CA LYS A 61 -14.00 5.15 7.68
C LYS A 61 -14.45 3.91 8.47
N GLU A 62 -13.50 3.11 8.93
CA GLU A 62 -13.71 1.87 9.70
C GLU A 62 -13.09 1.93 11.09
N PRO A 63 -13.59 1.10 12.04
CA PRO A 63 -12.87 0.78 13.26
C PRO A 63 -11.48 0.20 12.94
N VAL A 64 -10.45 0.80 13.54
CA VAL A 64 -9.08 0.27 13.46
C VAL A 64 -8.61 -0.08 14.85
N MET A 65 -8.41 -1.38 15.07
CA MET A 65 -8.03 -1.95 16.37
C MET A 65 -6.52 -2.12 16.44
N ALA A 66 -5.94 -1.59 17.52
CA ALA A 66 -4.58 -1.90 17.92
C ALA A 66 -4.41 -1.58 19.42
N THR A 67 -3.46 -2.26 20.05
CA THR A 67 -3.05 -2.01 21.43
C THR A 67 -1.65 -1.40 21.47
N THR A 68 -1.18 -1.04 22.66
CA THR A 68 0.10 -0.37 22.86
C THR A 68 0.72 -0.77 24.18
N SER A 69 2.05 -0.79 24.24
CA SER A 69 2.79 -1.01 25.49
C SER A 69 2.76 0.20 26.43
N SER A 70 2.35 1.37 25.92
CA SER A 70 2.12 2.60 26.69
C SER A 70 3.32 2.99 27.55
N PHE A 71 4.46 3.20 26.89
CA PHE A 71 5.68 3.61 27.57
C PHE A 71 5.48 4.91 28.34
N THR A 72 5.98 4.90 29.58
CA THR A 72 6.22 6.09 30.40
C THR A 72 7.71 6.40 30.40
N GLU A 73 8.12 7.45 31.11
CA GLU A 73 9.54 7.78 31.28
C GLU A 73 10.34 6.62 31.88
N GLY A 74 9.74 5.82 32.78
CA GLY A 74 10.39 4.63 33.34
C GLY A 74 10.87 3.63 32.28
N ALA A 75 10.09 3.44 31.20
CA ALA A 75 10.48 2.52 30.12
C ALA A 75 11.70 3.04 29.32
N SER A 76 11.94 4.36 29.30
CA SER A 76 13.17 4.90 28.70
C SER A 76 14.43 4.63 29.52
N VAL A 77 14.29 4.27 30.79
CA VAL A 77 15.40 3.90 31.68
C VAL A 77 15.58 2.39 31.73
N PHE A 78 14.48 1.63 31.86
CA PHE A 78 14.51 0.20 32.17
C PHE A 78 14.14 -0.72 31.00
N GLY A 79 13.79 -0.16 29.84
CA GLY A 79 13.30 -0.90 28.68
C GLY A 79 11.83 -1.31 28.80
N GLY A 80 11.30 -1.85 27.70
CA GLY A 80 9.88 -2.16 27.51
C GLY A 80 9.39 -3.52 28.01
N LEU A 81 10.24 -4.36 28.64
CA LEU A 81 9.91 -5.76 28.94
C LEU A 81 8.66 -5.88 29.82
N ALA A 82 8.62 -5.16 30.95
CA ALA A 82 7.49 -5.22 31.86
C ALA A 82 6.19 -4.75 31.19
N ASN A 83 6.28 -3.72 30.35
CA ASN A 83 5.17 -3.19 29.58
C ASN A 83 4.62 -4.22 28.60
N LEU A 84 5.48 -4.86 27.80
CA LEU A 84 5.03 -5.84 26.80
C LEU A 84 4.43 -7.07 27.47
N THR A 85 5.07 -7.61 28.51
CA THR A 85 4.55 -8.77 29.25
C THR A 85 3.18 -8.47 29.84
N GLN A 86 3.00 -7.32 30.50
CA GLN A 86 1.71 -6.92 31.06
C GLN A 86 0.66 -6.69 29.96
N ALA A 87 1.06 -6.07 28.84
CA ALA A 87 0.18 -5.85 27.72
C ALA A 87 -0.32 -7.18 27.13
N LEU A 88 0.55 -8.18 26.92
CA LEU A 88 0.16 -9.49 26.40
C LEU A 88 -0.83 -10.20 27.32
N ARG A 89 -0.61 -10.17 28.65
CA ARG A 89 -1.59 -10.70 29.64
C ARG A 89 -2.95 -10.04 29.48
N ASN A 90 -2.99 -8.72 29.37
CA ASN A 90 -4.24 -7.96 29.23
C ASN A 90 -4.89 -8.21 27.87
N ILE A 91 -4.10 -8.30 26.79
CA ILE A 91 -4.61 -8.50 25.43
C ILE A 91 -5.32 -9.85 25.31
N PHE A 92 -4.67 -10.93 25.75
CA PHE A 92 -5.26 -12.27 25.66
C PHE A 92 -6.43 -12.47 26.62
N SER A 93 -6.44 -11.84 27.79
CA SER A 93 -7.54 -11.95 28.74
C SER A 93 -8.77 -11.10 28.36
N ILE A 94 -8.58 -9.88 27.86
CA ILE A 94 -9.67 -8.94 27.58
C ILE A 94 -10.17 -9.07 26.14
N TYR A 95 -9.26 -9.13 25.17
CA TYR A 95 -9.59 -9.08 23.74
C TYR A 95 -9.52 -10.44 23.06
N ASN A 96 -8.78 -11.40 23.63
CA ASN A 96 -8.69 -12.78 23.17
C ASN A 96 -8.39 -12.96 21.65
N PRO A 97 -7.42 -12.23 21.05
CA PRO A 97 -7.03 -12.48 19.66
C PRO A 97 -6.44 -13.88 19.49
N GLU A 98 -6.43 -14.42 18.28
CA GLU A 98 -5.65 -15.63 17.96
C GLU A 98 -4.15 -15.33 17.93
N ILE A 99 -3.80 -14.15 17.45
CA ILE A 99 -2.42 -13.71 17.24
C ILE A 99 -2.22 -12.24 17.59
N VAL A 100 -1.11 -11.92 18.25
CA VAL A 100 -0.65 -10.54 18.46
C VAL A 100 0.53 -10.27 17.54
N ALA A 101 0.42 -9.23 16.71
CA ALA A 101 1.49 -8.79 15.81
C ALA A 101 2.14 -7.52 16.35
N VAL A 102 3.30 -7.67 16.98
CA VAL A 102 4.05 -6.58 17.61
C VAL A 102 4.85 -5.82 16.55
N HIS A 103 4.67 -4.51 16.48
CA HIS A 103 5.55 -3.61 15.75
C HIS A 103 6.12 -2.56 16.70
N THR A 104 7.35 -2.13 16.46
CA THR A 104 8.05 -1.19 17.33
C THR A 104 7.85 0.26 16.89
N THR A 105 8.30 1.21 17.71
CA THR A 105 8.28 2.65 17.39
C THR A 105 9.71 3.19 17.41
N CYS A 106 9.92 4.46 17.03
CA CYS A 106 11.22 5.11 17.23
C CYS A 106 11.73 4.97 18.66
N LEU A 107 10.84 5.06 19.66
CA LEU A 107 11.24 5.05 21.06
C LEU A 107 11.86 3.71 21.46
N SER A 108 11.17 2.60 21.21
CA SER A 108 11.66 1.26 21.54
C SER A 108 12.89 0.87 20.72
N GLU A 109 12.98 1.34 19.48
CA GLU A 109 14.15 1.10 18.61
C GLU A 109 15.38 1.88 19.08
N VAL A 110 15.21 3.11 19.59
CA VAL A 110 16.32 3.90 20.17
C VAL A 110 16.78 3.32 21.50
N ILE A 111 15.84 2.83 22.33
CA ILE A 111 16.17 2.13 23.58
C ILE A 111 16.90 0.81 23.31
N GLY A 112 16.60 0.17 22.18
CA GLY A 112 17.17 -1.13 21.81
C GLY A 112 16.44 -2.31 22.45
N ASP A 113 15.11 -2.22 22.57
CA ASP A 113 14.30 -3.30 23.14
C ASP A 113 14.41 -4.60 22.32
N ASP A 114 14.85 -5.68 22.95
CA ASP A 114 14.96 -7.03 22.35
C ASP A 114 13.60 -7.75 22.38
N ILE A 115 12.75 -7.46 21.40
CA ILE A 115 11.42 -8.05 21.26
C ILE A 115 11.43 -9.59 21.21
N PRO A 116 12.32 -10.28 20.45
CA PRO A 116 12.45 -11.73 20.50
C PRO A 116 12.63 -12.29 21.91
N THR A 117 13.53 -11.71 22.71
CA THR A 117 13.76 -12.13 24.10
C THR A 117 12.55 -11.83 24.98
N MET A 118 11.90 -10.68 24.81
CA MET A 118 10.69 -10.34 25.56
C MET A 118 9.54 -11.31 25.28
N ILE A 119 9.31 -11.68 24.01
CA ILE A 119 8.27 -12.65 23.63
C ILE A 119 8.56 -14.02 24.27
N ARG A 120 9.82 -14.47 24.22
CA ARG A 120 10.23 -15.74 24.84
C ARG A 120 9.96 -15.75 26.35
N LYS A 121 10.36 -14.70 27.07
CA LYS A 121 10.10 -14.56 28.52
C LYS A 121 8.59 -14.52 28.81
N ALA A 122 7.83 -13.75 28.04
CA ALA A 122 6.38 -13.69 28.20
C ALA A 122 5.72 -15.07 28.01
N LYS A 123 6.23 -15.90 27.10
CA LYS A 123 5.81 -17.30 26.92
C LYS A 123 6.17 -18.17 28.12
N GLU A 124 7.41 -18.10 28.60
CA GLU A 124 7.90 -18.86 29.77
C GLU A 124 7.12 -18.52 31.05
N GLU A 125 6.71 -17.25 31.21
CA GLU A 125 5.87 -16.78 32.32
C GLU A 125 4.38 -17.07 32.14
N GLY A 126 3.97 -17.79 31.09
CA GLY A 126 2.57 -18.13 30.83
C GLY A 126 1.68 -16.97 30.39
N SER A 127 2.27 -15.85 29.95
CA SER A 127 1.53 -14.66 29.49
C SER A 127 0.96 -14.83 28.07
N ILE A 128 1.44 -15.84 27.33
CA ILE A 128 0.94 -16.22 26.01
C ILE A 128 0.27 -17.60 26.18
N PRO A 129 -1.08 -17.67 26.17
CA PRO A 129 -1.80 -18.92 26.36
C PRO A 129 -1.51 -19.97 25.28
N GLU A 130 -1.78 -21.24 25.58
CA GLU A 130 -1.69 -22.32 24.59
C GLU A 130 -2.60 -22.05 23.37
N GLY A 131 -2.09 -22.38 22.18
CA GLY A 131 -2.78 -22.11 20.91
C GLY A 131 -2.76 -20.65 20.44
N LYS A 132 -2.27 -19.71 21.25
CA LYS A 132 -2.10 -18.29 20.86
C LYS A 132 -0.70 -18.02 20.33
N MET A 133 -0.59 -17.04 19.45
CA MET A 133 0.67 -16.68 18.80
C MET A 133 1.07 -15.21 19.05
N VAL A 134 2.37 -14.95 19.14
CA VAL A 134 2.92 -13.59 19.11
C VAL A 134 4.04 -13.53 18.09
N ILE A 135 3.93 -12.63 17.13
CA ILE A 135 4.94 -12.36 16.11
C ILE A 135 5.43 -10.93 16.26
N HIS A 136 6.57 -10.59 15.65
CA HIS A 136 7.02 -9.20 15.63
C HIS A 136 7.70 -8.78 14.34
N ALA A 137 7.81 -7.46 14.18
CA ALA A 137 8.70 -6.81 13.25
C ALA A 137 9.28 -5.53 13.86
N ASN A 138 10.58 -5.29 13.66
CA ASN A 138 11.20 -4.02 13.98
C ASN A 138 10.83 -2.96 12.93
N THR A 139 10.31 -1.82 13.38
CA THR A 139 9.81 -0.74 12.54
C THR A 139 10.30 0.65 12.96
N PRO A 140 11.62 0.90 12.90
CA PRO A 140 12.19 2.20 13.25
C PRO A 140 11.65 3.31 12.34
N SER A 141 10.94 4.28 12.93
CA SER A 141 10.25 5.33 12.14
C SER A 141 11.19 6.31 11.45
N PHE A 142 12.48 6.34 11.83
CA PHE A 142 13.51 7.15 11.21
C PHE A 142 14.14 6.48 9.96
N VAL A 143 13.77 5.25 9.63
CA VAL A 143 14.19 4.54 8.42
C VAL A 143 13.00 4.42 7.47
N GLY A 144 13.21 4.61 6.16
CA GLY A 144 12.20 4.30 5.15
C GLY A 144 10.91 5.15 5.26
N SER A 145 9.77 4.46 5.20
CA SER A 145 8.40 4.99 5.26
C SER A 145 7.42 3.91 5.73
N HIS A 146 6.12 4.20 5.79
CA HIS A 146 5.07 3.20 6.05
C HIS A 146 5.15 1.97 5.14
N VAL A 147 5.58 2.12 3.88
CA VAL A 147 5.78 0.98 2.96
C VAL A 147 6.83 -0.01 3.48
N TYR A 148 7.91 0.50 4.09
CA TYR A 148 8.92 -0.34 4.73
C TYR A 148 8.38 -1.04 5.96
N GLY A 149 7.54 -0.36 6.75
CA GLY A 149 6.89 -0.99 7.91
C GLY A 149 5.92 -2.10 7.51
N PHE A 150 5.17 -1.91 6.42
CA PHE A 150 4.38 -2.98 5.82
C PHE A 150 5.26 -4.17 5.48
N SER A 151 6.31 -3.93 4.68
CA SER A 151 7.28 -4.95 4.26
C SER A 151 7.88 -5.72 5.46
N ASN A 152 8.34 -5.00 6.48
CA ASN A 152 8.89 -5.62 7.69
C ASN A 152 7.88 -6.49 8.43
N MET A 153 6.61 -6.08 8.51
CA MET A 153 5.57 -6.90 9.14
C MET A 153 5.26 -8.16 8.33
N VAL A 154 5.19 -8.07 7.00
CA VAL A 154 5.01 -9.27 6.14
C VAL A 154 6.20 -10.22 6.28
N MET A 155 7.42 -9.69 6.32
CA MET A 155 8.61 -10.48 6.63
C MET A 155 8.50 -11.15 8.02
N GLY A 156 7.95 -10.46 9.01
CA GLY A 156 7.59 -11.04 10.32
C GLY A 156 6.60 -12.20 10.20
N MET A 157 5.56 -12.08 9.38
CA MET A 157 4.63 -13.19 9.11
C MET A 157 5.35 -14.41 8.53
N VAL A 158 6.21 -14.20 7.54
CA VAL A 158 7.02 -15.26 6.93
C VAL A 158 7.93 -15.93 7.95
N ASN A 159 8.68 -15.13 8.72
CA ASN A 159 9.66 -15.63 9.70
C ASN A 159 9.01 -16.45 10.80
N TYR A 160 7.84 -16.04 11.29
CA TYR A 160 7.18 -16.70 12.40
C TYR A 160 6.20 -17.81 12.02
N LEU A 161 5.51 -17.70 10.88
CA LEU A 161 4.36 -18.56 10.57
C LEU A 161 4.62 -19.54 9.44
N SER A 162 5.28 -19.11 8.35
CA SER A 162 5.48 -19.98 7.18
C SER A 162 6.38 -21.17 7.49
N GLU A 163 5.98 -22.36 7.02
CA GLU A 163 6.68 -23.62 7.29
C GLU A 163 6.73 -24.47 6.02
N LYS A 164 7.89 -25.07 5.74
CA LYS A 164 8.04 -26.07 4.67
C LYS A 164 7.83 -27.45 5.28
N THR A 165 6.76 -28.15 4.89
CA THR A 165 6.45 -29.49 5.43
C THR A 165 6.99 -30.63 4.56
N GLY A 166 7.50 -30.31 3.37
CA GLY A 166 8.04 -31.27 2.40
C GLY A 166 7.06 -31.66 1.30
N ASN A 167 5.77 -31.30 1.44
CA ASN A 167 4.75 -31.52 0.42
C ASN A 167 4.44 -30.22 -0.31
N THR A 168 4.71 -30.14 -1.62
CA THR A 168 4.32 -28.96 -2.39
C THR A 168 2.81 -28.99 -2.67
N LEU A 169 2.11 -27.94 -2.26
CA LEU A 169 0.68 -27.73 -2.46
C LEU A 169 0.44 -26.99 -3.79
N ASN A 170 -0.62 -27.38 -4.50
CA ASN A 170 -1.06 -26.67 -5.72
C ASN A 170 -1.74 -25.34 -5.39
N GLN A 171 -0.94 -24.35 -5.01
CA GLN A 171 -1.36 -22.99 -4.70
C GLN A 171 -0.20 -22.01 -4.92
N ILE A 172 -0.52 -20.75 -5.21
CA ILE A 172 0.44 -19.67 -5.41
C ILE A 172 0.30 -18.65 -4.28
N ASN A 173 1.42 -18.22 -3.70
CA ASN A 173 1.39 -17.09 -2.76
C ASN A 173 1.28 -15.78 -3.52
N VAL A 174 0.50 -14.83 -3.00
CA VAL A 174 0.51 -13.45 -3.48
C VAL A 174 0.75 -12.52 -2.32
N ILE A 175 1.84 -11.76 -2.38
CA ILE A 175 2.09 -10.64 -1.47
C ILE A 175 1.66 -9.38 -2.23
N PRO A 176 0.52 -8.76 -1.87
CA PRO A 176 -0.16 -7.82 -2.76
C PRO A 176 0.44 -6.41 -2.76
N GLY A 177 1.40 -6.15 -1.87
CA GLY A 177 1.92 -4.81 -1.59
C GLY A 177 1.01 -3.99 -0.68
N PHE A 178 1.40 -2.75 -0.43
CA PHE A 178 0.65 -1.81 0.42
C PHE A 178 -0.55 -1.20 -0.35
N VAL A 179 -1.51 -2.01 -0.75
CA VAL A 179 -2.65 -1.63 -1.61
C VAL A 179 -3.98 -1.60 -0.85
N GLU A 180 -5.05 -1.10 -1.48
CA GLU A 180 -6.39 -1.03 -0.87
C GLU A 180 -7.02 -2.43 -0.70
N PRO A 181 -7.99 -2.59 0.23
CA PRO A 181 -8.79 -3.82 0.32
C PRO A 181 -9.49 -4.18 -1.00
N ALA A 182 -9.98 -3.20 -1.77
CA ALA A 182 -10.57 -3.42 -3.09
C ALA A 182 -9.57 -4.01 -4.09
N ASP A 183 -8.31 -3.59 -4.03
CA ASP A 183 -7.25 -4.11 -4.89
C ASP A 183 -6.93 -5.57 -4.56
N MET A 184 -6.89 -5.92 -3.27
CA MET A 184 -6.74 -7.30 -2.81
C MET A 184 -7.92 -8.17 -3.26
N ARG A 185 -9.15 -7.65 -3.25
CA ARG A 185 -10.32 -8.36 -3.81
C ARG A 185 -10.19 -8.60 -5.30
N GLU A 186 -9.71 -7.62 -6.05
CA GLU A 186 -9.57 -7.73 -7.50
C GLU A 186 -8.51 -8.77 -7.89
N ILE A 187 -7.37 -8.78 -7.20
CA ILE A 187 -6.35 -9.83 -7.35
C ILE A 187 -6.95 -11.22 -7.08
N LYS A 188 -7.73 -11.37 -5.99
CA LYS A 188 -8.42 -12.64 -5.67
C LYS A 188 -9.45 -13.01 -6.72
N ARG A 189 -10.19 -12.05 -7.27
CA ARG A 189 -11.20 -12.28 -8.32
C ARG A 189 -10.52 -12.78 -9.60
N LEU A 190 -9.48 -12.11 -10.07
CA LEU A 190 -8.73 -12.52 -11.26
C LEU A 190 -8.14 -13.92 -11.09
N ALA A 191 -7.50 -14.20 -9.95
CA ALA A 191 -6.96 -15.54 -9.68
C ALA A 191 -8.08 -16.61 -9.66
N LYS A 192 -9.23 -16.30 -9.06
CA LYS A 192 -10.39 -17.20 -9.03
C LYS A 192 -10.95 -17.46 -10.43
N GLU A 193 -11.07 -16.44 -11.28
CA GLU A 193 -11.54 -16.61 -12.66
C GLU A 193 -10.61 -17.49 -13.48
N MET A 194 -9.30 -17.37 -13.26
CA MET A 194 -8.30 -18.24 -13.87
C MET A 194 -8.27 -19.67 -13.28
N GLY A 195 -9.11 -19.97 -12.29
CA GLY A 195 -9.11 -21.28 -11.61
C GLY A 195 -7.86 -21.51 -10.75
N VAL A 196 -7.15 -20.46 -10.36
CA VAL A 196 -5.90 -20.54 -9.60
C VAL A 196 -6.17 -20.35 -8.11
N LYS A 197 -5.79 -21.35 -7.32
CA LYS A 197 -5.82 -21.24 -5.85
C LYS A 197 -4.66 -20.36 -5.38
N ILE A 198 -4.97 -19.28 -4.67
CA ILE A 198 -3.95 -18.41 -4.08
C ILE A 198 -4.02 -18.35 -2.56
N VAL A 199 -2.87 -18.12 -1.96
CA VAL A 199 -2.70 -17.72 -0.56
C VAL A 199 -2.22 -16.27 -0.56
N MET A 200 -3.12 -15.34 -0.28
CA MET A 200 -2.78 -13.92 -0.19
C MET A 200 -2.48 -13.54 1.25
N PHE A 201 -1.35 -12.89 1.50
CA PHE A 201 -1.06 -12.30 2.80
C PHE A 201 -0.12 -11.09 2.67
N PRO A 202 -0.38 -10.01 3.41
CA PRO A 202 -1.60 -9.73 4.19
C PRO A 202 -2.84 -9.57 3.29
N ASP A 203 -4.04 -9.77 3.84
CA ASP A 203 -5.32 -9.54 3.15
C ASP A 203 -6.29 -8.74 4.03
N THR A 204 -6.45 -7.45 3.76
CA THR A 204 -7.33 -6.54 4.54
C THR A 204 -8.75 -6.46 3.99
N SER A 205 -9.09 -7.24 2.96
CA SER A 205 -10.46 -7.33 2.48
C SER A 205 -11.37 -8.05 3.48
N ASN A 206 -12.59 -7.55 3.62
CA ASN A 206 -13.53 -7.82 4.71
C ASN A 206 -13.01 -7.45 6.11
N VAL A 207 -11.93 -6.66 6.21
CA VAL A 207 -11.45 -6.07 7.46
C VAL A 207 -11.63 -4.56 7.46
N LEU A 208 -11.13 -3.89 6.42
CA LEU A 208 -11.16 -2.42 6.30
C LEU A 208 -12.14 -1.90 5.25
N ASP A 209 -12.97 -2.80 4.74
CA ASP A 209 -14.07 -2.55 3.79
C ASP A 209 -15.27 -3.49 4.08
N GLY A 210 -15.47 -3.84 5.35
CA GLY A 210 -16.51 -4.76 5.80
C GLY A 210 -17.94 -4.15 5.78
N PRO A 211 -18.99 -5.00 5.82
CA PRO A 211 -20.37 -4.54 5.85
C PRO A 211 -20.81 -4.08 7.25
N LEU A 212 -21.77 -3.15 7.31
CA LEU A 212 -22.46 -2.80 8.55
C LEU A 212 -23.58 -3.81 8.85
N THR A 213 -23.34 -4.72 9.80
CA THR A 213 -24.26 -5.82 10.14
C THR A 213 -25.15 -5.53 11.36
N GLY A 214 -25.00 -4.37 11.99
CA GLY A 214 -25.65 -4.03 13.27
C GLY A 214 -24.99 -4.64 14.51
N GLN A 215 -23.98 -5.50 14.35
CA GLN A 215 -23.18 -6.05 15.44
C GLN A 215 -21.71 -5.72 15.24
N TYR A 216 -21.08 -5.12 16.26
CA TYR A 216 -19.65 -4.86 16.22
C TYR A 216 -18.86 -6.16 16.39
N LYS A 217 -17.97 -6.45 15.45
CA LYS A 217 -16.99 -7.53 15.52
C LYS A 217 -15.59 -6.93 15.63
N MET A 218 -14.92 -7.15 16.76
CA MET A 218 -13.54 -6.64 16.95
C MET A 218 -12.56 -7.25 15.95
N TYR A 219 -12.77 -8.53 15.61
CA TYR A 219 -12.05 -9.23 14.54
C TYR A 219 -13.05 -9.53 13.42
N PRO A 220 -13.00 -8.77 12.31
CA PRO A 220 -13.83 -9.04 11.15
C PRO A 220 -13.54 -10.41 10.53
N GLU A 221 -14.45 -10.87 9.66
CA GLU A 221 -14.34 -12.18 8.97
C GLU A 221 -13.17 -12.26 7.98
N GLY A 222 -12.64 -11.10 7.54
CA GLY A 222 -11.49 -11.02 6.65
C GLY A 222 -10.16 -11.41 7.29
N GLY A 223 -9.07 -11.20 6.56
CA GLY A 223 -7.72 -11.56 7.01
C GLY A 223 -7.25 -12.93 6.50
N ALA A 224 -5.96 -13.03 6.22
CA ALA A 224 -5.31 -14.32 5.99
C ALA A 224 -5.22 -15.09 7.32
N THR A 225 -5.69 -16.33 7.35
CA THR A 225 -5.60 -17.17 8.54
C THR A 225 -4.15 -17.60 8.81
N MET A 226 -3.79 -17.86 10.07
CA MET A 226 -2.47 -18.40 10.40
C MET A 226 -2.16 -19.70 9.66
N ALA A 227 -3.17 -20.55 9.44
CA ALA A 227 -3.05 -21.79 8.68
C ALA A 227 -2.69 -21.53 7.21
N GLN A 228 -3.31 -20.53 6.57
CA GLN A 228 -2.97 -20.12 5.20
C GLN A 228 -1.53 -19.60 5.12
N ILE A 229 -1.13 -18.67 6.00
CA ILE A 229 0.23 -18.11 6.02
C ILE A 229 1.27 -19.22 6.31
N LYS A 230 0.94 -20.17 7.20
CA LYS A 230 1.76 -21.35 7.44
C LYS A 230 1.97 -22.17 6.17
N SER A 231 0.87 -22.46 5.45
CA SER A 231 0.90 -23.23 4.19
C SER A 231 1.64 -22.53 3.05
N ALA A 232 1.94 -21.22 3.17
CA ALA A 232 2.68 -20.48 2.17
C ALA A 232 4.09 -21.05 1.91
N GLY A 233 4.69 -21.71 2.92
CA GLY A 233 5.98 -22.38 2.76
C GLY A 233 5.94 -23.63 1.85
N ASP A 234 4.75 -24.13 1.54
CA ASP A 234 4.54 -25.29 0.68
C ASP A 234 3.97 -24.94 -0.70
N SER A 235 3.75 -23.67 -1.01
CA SER A 235 3.24 -23.21 -2.30
C SER A 235 4.21 -23.46 -3.45
N ILE A 236 3.71 -23.48 -4.70
CA ILE A 236 4.55 -23.70 -5.90
C ILE A 236 5.43 -22.50 -6.22
N ALA A 237 4.96 -21.29 -5.90
CA ALA A 237 5.64 -20.03 -6.17
C ALA A 237 5.04 -18.89 -5.34
N THR A 238 5.76 -17.77 -5.29
CA THR A 238 5.31 -16.51 -4.71
C THR A 238 5.34 -15.40 -5.76
N ILE A 239 4.22 -14.72 -5.95
CA ILE A 239 4.15 -13.50 -6.75
C ILE A 239 4.17 -12.30 -5.80
N ALA A 240 5.25 -11.53 -5.83
CA ALA A 240 5.46 -10.33 -5.04
C ALA A 240 5.10 -9.09 -5.87
N LEU A 241 4.03 -8.40 -5.48
CA LEU A 241 3.54 -7.20 -6.17
C LEU A 241 4.08 -5.95 -5.48
N GLY A 242 4.84 -5.14 -6.21
CA GLY A 242 5.53 -3.96 -5.68
C GLY A 242 6.90 -4.32 -5.09
N HIS A 243 7.94 -3.65 -5.57
CA HIS A 243 9.31 -3.87 -5.12
C HIS A 243 9.50 -3.49 -3.66
N PHE A 244 8.98 -2.33 -3.24
CA PHE A 244 9.27 -1.79 -1.92
C PHE A 244 8.47 -2.51 -0.82
N ALA A 245 7.21 -2.83 -1.11
CA ALA A 245 6.32 -3.49 -0.16
C ALA A 245 6.54 -5.01 -0.06
N SER A 246 6.89 -5.69 -1.16
CA SER A 246 6.72 -7.16 -1.25
C SER A 246 7.99 -7.96 -1.58
N HIS A 247 9.05 -7.31 -2.08
CA HIS A 247 10.27 -8.03 -2.48
C HIS A 247 10.96 -8.71 -1.28
N VAL A 248 11.30 -7.94 -0.23
CA VAL A 248 12.04 -8.47 0.93
C VAL A 248 11.30 -9.63 1.61
N PRO A 249 9.98 -9.57 1.86
CA PRO A 249 9.23 -10.70 2.41
C PRO A 249 9.24 -11.94 1.50
N ALA A 250 9.07 -11.76 0.19
CA ALA A 250 9.09 -12.88 -0.75
C ALA A 250 10.49 -13.53 -0.85
N ALA A 251 11.56 -12.72 -0.87
CA ALA A 251 12.93 -13.23 -0.83
C ALA A 251 13.22 -13.96 0.50
N THR A 252 12.66 -13.49 1.61
CA THR A 252 12.77 -14.18 2.90
C THR A 252 12.04 -15.53 2.87
N LEU A 253 10.88 -15.61 2.23
CA LEU A 253 10.14 -16.86 2.07
C LEU A 253 10.87 -17.84 1.15
N GLU A 254 11.47 -17.34 0.07
CA GLU A 254 12.32 -18.13 -0.82
C GLU A 254 13.53 -18.71 -0.05
N GLN A 255 14.24 -17.89 0.73
CA GLN A 255 15.36 -18.34 1.54
C GLN A 255 14.95 -19.35 2.63
N LYS A 256 13.80 -19.12 3.28
CA LYS A 256 13.35 -19.94 4.42
C LYS A 256 12.72 -21.26 3.98
N CYS A 257 11.96 -21.24 2.89
CA CYS A 257 11.09 -22.36 2.48
C CYS A 257 11.38 -22.89 1.07
N ASN A 258 12.34 -22.32 0.33
CA ASN A 258 12.65 -22.68 -1.06
C ASN A 258 11.44 -22.55 -2.01
N VAL A 259 10.57 -21.57 -1.76
CA VAL A 259 9.44 -21.24 -2.64
C VAL A 259 9.90 -20.17 -3.62
N PRO A 260 9.98 -20.44 -4.93
CA PRO A 260 10.53 -19.49 -5.91
C PRO A 260 9.67 -18.22 -5.98
N ALA A 261 10.31 -17.07 -6.18
CA ALA A 261 9.63 -15.78 -6.24
C ALA A 261 9.66 -15.12 -7.64
N SER A 262 8.55 -14.50 -8.04
CA SER A 262 8.44 -13.54 -9.13
C SER A 262 8.21 -12.14 -8.56
N PHE A 263 9.01 -11.17 -9.02
CA PHE A 263 8.91 -9.77 -8.59
C PHE A 263 8.28 -8.93 -9.68
N LEU A 264 7.07 -8.44 -9.44
CA LEU A 264 6.29 -7.66 -10.41
C LEU A 264 6.00 -6.25 -9.89
N GLU A 265 5.76 -5.33 -10.80
CA GLU A 265 5.11 -4.05 -10.48
C GLU A 265 3.68 -4.30 -9.98
N LEU A 266 3.05 -3.31 -9.32
CA LEU A 266 1.61 -3.39 -9.05
C LEU A 266 0.86 -3.51 -10.40
N PRO A 267 -0.15 -4.38 -10.52
CA PRO A 267 -0.86 -4.62 -11.77
C PRO A 267 -1.84 -3.47 -12.08
N ILE A 268 -1.31 -2.27 -12.33
CA ILE A 268 -2.05 -1.07 -12.71
C ILE A 268 -1.81 -0.82 -14.21
N GLY A 269 -2.88 -0.64 -14.96
CA GLY A 269 -2.82 -0.46 -16.42
C GLY A 269 -2.70 -1.78 -17.18
N VAL A 270 -2.45 -1.71 -18.48
CA VAL A 270 -2.51 -2.87 -19.38
C VAL A 270 -1.35 -3.81 -19.12
N GLN A 271 -0.10 -3.35 -19.33
CA GLN A 271 1.04 -4.26 -19.34
C GLN A 271 1.36 -4.81 -17.95
N ALA A 272 1.13 -4.04 -16.89
CA ALA A 272 1.38 -4.51 -15.54
C ALA A 272 0.36 -5.59 -15.12
N THR A 273 -0.91 -5.42 -15.49
CA THR A 273 -1.91 -6.49 -15.32
C THR A 273 -1.61 -7.70 -16.20
N ASP A 274 -1.20 -7.51 -17.46
CA ASP A 274 -0.81 -8.60 -18.37
C ASP A 274 0.33 -9.45 -17.77
N ARG A 275 1.32 -8.82 -17.13
CA ARG A 275 2.42 -9.53 -16.43
C ARG A 275 1.92 -10.35 -15.24
N PHE A 276 0.98 -9.83 -14.46
CA PHE A 276 0.38 -10.56 -13.35
C PHE A 276 -0.42 -11.77 -13.82
N VAL A 277 -1.30 -11.59 -14.80
CA VAL A 277 -2.08 -12.69 -15.42
C VAL A 277 -1.15 -13.73 -16.04
N SER A 278 -0.09 -13.30 -16.73
CA SER A 278 0.91 -14.20 -17.31
C SER A 278 1.68 -14.99 -16.26
N ALA A 279 2.00 -14.38 -15.10
CA ALA A 279 2.66 -15.08 -14.01
C ALA A 279 1.76 -16.14 -13.37
N LEU A 280 0.47 -15.84 -13.15
CA LEU A 280 -0.51 -16.82 -12.68
C LEU A 280 -0.63 -17.98 -13.67
N ARG A 281 -0.80 -17.67 -14.96
CA ARG A 281 -0.85 -18.65 -16.05
C ARG A 281 0.38 -19.56 -16.05
N GLY A 282 1.58 -18.98 -15.98
CA GLY A 282 2.85 -19.69 -16.07
C GLY A 282 3.10 -20.64 -14.90
N TYR A 283 2.82 -20.21 -13.66
CA TYR A 283 3.02 -21.05 -12.49
C TYR A 283 1.92 -22.11 -12.32
N ALA A 284 0.66 -21.77 -12.60
CA ALA A 284 -0.45 -22.70 -12.41
C ALA A 284 -0.65 -23.66 -13.59
N GLY A 285 -0.06 -23.38 -14.77
CA GLY A 285 -0.24 -24.20 -15.97
C GLY A 285 -1.68 -24.17 -16.50
N VAL A 286 -2.38 -23.04 -16.34
CA VAL A 286 -3.76 -22.83 -16.79
C VAL A 286 -3.82 -21.97 -18.05
N ASP A 287 -4.94 -21.98 -18.76
CA ASP A 287 -5.21 -21.02 -19.83
C ASP A 287 -5.87 -19.75 -19.28
N ILE A 288 -5.75 -18.65 -20.03
CA ILE A 288 -6.44 -17.41 -19.71
C ILE A 288 -7.91 -17.58 -20.12
N PRO A 289 -8.88 -17.42 -19.20
CA PRO A 289 -10.29 -17.58 -19.54
C PRO A 289 -10.78 -16.38 -20.37
N ALA A 290 -11.79 -16.63 -21.21
CA ALA A 290 -12.39 -15.61 -22.07
C ALA A 290 -12.95 -14.40 -21.29
N SER A 291 -13.32 -14.56 -20.01
CA SER A 291 -13.77 -13.43 -19.16
C SER A 291 -12.66 -12.40 -18.94
N VAL A 292 -11.44 -12.86 -18.67
CA VAL A 292 -10.27 -12.00 -18.45
C VAL A 292 -9.83 -11.33 -19.74
N GLU A 293 -9.87 -12.06 -20.87
CA GLU A 293 -9.60 -11.47 -22.19
C GLU A 293 -10.63 -10.42 -22.58
N LEU A 294 -11.91 -10.64 -22.25
CA LEU A 294 -12.99 -9.67 -22.49
C LEU A 294 -12.79 -8.39 -21.68
N GLU A 295 -12.40 -8.48 -20.41
CA GLU A 295 -12.09 -7.30 -19.59
C GLU A 295 -10.91 -6.50 -20.15
N ARG A 296 -9.85 -7.20 -20.55
CA ARG A 296 -8.72 -6.58 -21.23
C ARG A 296 -9.17 -5.88 -22.52
N GLY A 297 -9.99 -6.55 -23.33
CA GLY A 297 -10.53 -6.00 -24.57
C GLY A 297 -11.35 -4.72 -24.35
N ARG A 298 -12.21 -4.70 -23.31
CA ARG A 298 -12.98 -3.51 -22.92
C ARG A 298 -12.10 -2.34 -22.47
N LEU A 299 -10.99 -2.63 -21.78
CA LEU A 299 -10.03 -1.59 -21.42
C LEU A 299 -9.39 -0.98 -22.67
N ILE A 300 -8.97 -1.82 -23.63
CA ILE A 300 -8.36 -1.34 -24.88
C ILE A 300 -9.34 -0.52 -25.72
N ASP A 301 -10.59 -0.97 -25.81
CA ASP A 301 -11.70 -0.26 -26.48
C ASP A 301 -11.88 1.15 -25.86
N LEU A 302 -12.01 1.23 -24.53
CA LEU A 302 -12.13 2.49 -23.80
C LEU A 302 -10.91 3.42 -24.01
N MET A 303 -9.70 2.87 -24.02
CA MET A 303 -8.48 3.66 -24.28
C MET A 303 -8.48 4.24 -25.69
N SER A 304 -8.95 3.48 -26.69
CA SER A 304 -9.09 3.93 -28.08
C SER A 304 -10.12 5.05 -28.21
N ASP A 305 -11.30 4.87 -27.61
CA ASP A 305 -12.40 5.85 -27.67
C ASP A 305 -12.01 7.20 -27.04
N LEU A 306 -11.26 7.15 -25.94
CA LEU A 306 -10.97 8.34 -25.13
C LEU A 306 -9.58 8.94 -25.37
N HIS A 307 -8.79 8.42 -26.31
CA HIS A 307 -7.39 8.83 -26.52
C HIS A 307 -7.22 10.35 -26.66
N GLN A 308 -8.17 11.02 -27.32
CA GLN A 308 -8.18 12.48 -27.54
C GLN A 308 -8.16 13.31 -26.26
N TYR A 309 -8.65 12.76 -25.15
CA TYR A 309 -8.68 13.44 -23.85
C TYR A 309 -7.37 13.31 -23.07
N PHE A 310 -6.59 12.26 -23.35
CA PHE A 310 -5.38 11.90 -22.62
C PHE A 310 -4.10 12.28 -23.36
N HIS A 311 -4.11 12.22 -24.69
CA HIS A 311 -2.92 12.42 -25.50
C HIS A 311 -2.16 13.70 -25.13
N GLY A 312 -0.89 13.55 -24.77
CA GLY A 312 0.03 14.64 -24.48
C GLY A 312 -0.19 15.39 -23.17
N LYS A 313 -1.22 15.03 -22.37
CA LYS A 313 -1.50 15.70 -21.08
C LYS A 313 -0.34 15.56 -20.12
N ARG A 314 0.11 16.67 -19.55
CA ARG A 314 1.18 16.73 -18.57
C ARG A 314 0.65 16.34 -17.19
N VAL A 315 1.33 15.41 -16.52
CA VAL A 315 0.87 14.86 -15.24
C VAL A 315 1.93 15.03 -14.15
N ALA A 316 1.48 15.49 -12.98
CA ALA A 316 2.23 15.44 -11.74
C ALA A 316 1.72 14.29 -10.86
N ILE A 317 2.62 13.47 -10.32
CA ILE A 317 2.32 12.31 -9.48
C ILE A 317 3.10 12.42 -8.17
N SER A 318 2.41 12.22 -7.04
CA SER A 318 3.06 12.12 -5.72
C SER A 318 2.40 11.02 -4.89
N GLY A 319 3.21 10.05 -4.45
CA GLY A 319 2.72 8.92 -3.65
C GLY A 319 3.79 7.90 -3.28
N ASP A 320 3.34 6.69 -2.96
CA ASP A 320 4.20 5.56 -2.63
C ASP A 320 4.92 5.02 -3.87
N PRO A 321 6.17 4.55 -3.74
CA PRO A 321 7.02 4.28 -4.90
C PRO A 321 6.43 3.21 -5.83
N ASP A 322 5.88 2.12 -5.27
CA ASP A 322 5.26 1.05 -6.07
C ASP A 322 4.04 1.56 -6.87
N HIS A 323 3.25 2.46 -6.29
CA HIS A 323 2.09 3.08 -6.94
C HIS A 323 2.52 4.07 -8.02
N VAL A 324 3.50 4.93 -7.72
CA VAL A 324 3.99 5.93 -8.68
C VAL A 324 4.61 5.24 -9.90
N ILE A 325 5.43 4.20 -9.70
CA ILE A 325 6.04 3.43 -10.83
C ILE A 325 4.95 2.82 -11.72
N ALA A 326 4.00 2.08 -11.12
CA ALA A 326 2.98 1.37 -11.88
C ALA A 326 2.01 2.34 -12.59
N LEU A 327 1.60 3.42 -11.90
CA LEU A 327 0.75 4.45 -12.49
C LEU A 327 1.48 5.20 -13.61
N THR A 328 2.77 5.53 -13.46
CA THR A 328 3.57 6.16 -14.51
C THR A 328 3.55 5.32 -15.79
N ARG A 329 3.72 3.99 -15.67
CA ARG A 329 3.57 3.10 -16.83
C ARG A 329 2.20 3.25 -17.48
N PHE A 330 1.14 3.18 -16.70
CA PHE A 330 -0.22 3.26 -17.25
C PHE A 330 -0.49 4.60 -17.93
N LEU A 331 0.00 5.71 -17.37
CA LEU A 331 -0.13 7.03 -17.99
C LEU A 331 0.61 7.11 -19.34
N LEU A 332 1.75 6.43 -19.48
CA LEU A 332 2.44 6.32 -20.76
C LEU A 332 1.65 5.46 -21.76
N GLU A 333 0.97 4.41 -21.31
CA GLU A 333 0.06 3.61 -22.14
C GLU A 333 -1.17 4.42 -22.62
N LEU A 334 -1.55 5.47 -21.88
CA LEU A 334 -2.57 6.46 -22.26
C LEU A 334 -2.01 7.66 -23.07
N GLU A 335 -0.75 7.59 -23.49
CA GLU A 335 -0.04 8.65 -24.21
C GLU A 335 0.05 10.00 -23.46
N MET A 336 -0.09 9.98 -22.14
CA MET A 336 0.13 11.13 -21.27
C MET A 336 1.63 11.33 -21.01
N LYS A 337 1.99 12.47 -20.42
CA LYS A 337 3.38 12.85 -20.11
C LYS A 337 3.55 13.05 -18.61
N PRO A 338 3.98 12.03 -17.84
CA PRO A 338 4.33 12.17 -16.43
C PRO A 338 5.59 13.03 -16.27
N VAL A 339 5.42 14.34 -16.11
CA VAL A 339 6.52 15.31 -16.08
C VAL A 339 7.12 15.47 -14.70
N TYR A 340 6.33 15.26 -13.62
CA TYR A 340 6.80 15.36 -12.24
C TYR A 340 6.40 14.11 -11.47
N CYS A 341 7.37 13.37 -10.94
CA CYS A 341 7.13 12.13 -10.22
C CYS A 341 7.90 12.13 -8.90
N ILE A 342 7.18 12.23 -7.78
CA ILE A 342 7.75 12.28 -6.43
C ILE A 342 7.29 11.08 -5.58
N THR A 343 8.23 10.55 -4.81
CA THR A 343 7.91 9.76 -3.62
C THR A 343 8.66 10.29 -2.40
N GLY A 344 8.03 10.25 -1.23
CA GLY A 344 8.71 10.57 0.03
C GLY A 344 9.57 9.41 0.54
N SER A 345 9.36 8.20 0.03
CA SER A 345 10.12 7.01 0.41
C SER A 345 11.54 7.06 -0.18
N PRO A 346 12.59 6.65 0.58
CA PRO A 346 13.91 6.45 0.00
C PRO A 346 13.97 5.15 -0.82
N GLY A 347 14.98 5.02 -1.65
CA GLY A 347 15.39 3.82 -2.37
C GLY A 347 15.71 4.08 -3.85
N ASN A 348 16.96 3.84 -4.24
CA ASN A 348 17.47 4.08 -5.60
C ASN A 348 16.73 3.30 -6.69
N GLN A 349 16.07 2.19 -6.34
CA GLN A 349 15.26 1.42 -7.27
C GLN A 349 14.11 2.25 -7.85
N PHE A 350 13.59 3.24 -7.10
CA PHE A 350 12.55 4.13 -7.58
C PHE A 350 13.06 4.96 -8.77
N GLU A 351 14.12 5.74 -8.55
CA GLU A 351 14.66 6.61 -9.60
C GLU A 351 15.15 5.80 -10.79
N LYS A 352 15.88 4.70 -10.56
CA LYS A 352 16.31 3.79 -11.63
C LYS A 352 15.12 3.36 -12.49
N ARG A 353 14.05 2.87 -11.88
CA ARG A 353 12.89 2.37 -12.63
C ARG A 353 12.13 3.48 -13.35
N MET A 354 12.03 4.65 -12.72
CA MET A 354 11.37 5.81 -13.31
C MET A 354 12.14 6.35 -14.52
N HIS A 355 13.47 6.36 -14.48
CA HIS A 355 14.32 6.71 -15.62
C HIS A 355 14.18 5.72 -16.77
N GLU A 356 14.19 4.41 -16.48
CA GLU A 356 13.93 3.36 -17.50
C GLU A 356 12.58 3.55 -18.20
N LEU A 357 11.57 4.08 -17.49
CA LEU A 357 10.24 4.34 -18.02
C LEU A 357 10.15 5.66 -18.81
N LEU A 358 10.73 6.74 -18.27
CA LEU A 358 10.47 8.10 -18.74
C LEU A 358 11.54 8.64 -19.68
N ASP A 359 12.82 8.30 -19.53
CA ASP A 359 13.88 8.85 -20.36
C ASP A 359 13.62 8.67 -21.88
N PRO A 360 13.07 7.53 -22.36
CA PRO A 360 12.78 7.35 -23.79
C PRO A 360 11.63 8.21 -24.35
N VAL A 361 10.73 8.72 -23.51
CA VAL A 361 9.43 9.30 -23.93
C VAL A 361 9.14 10.69 -23.35
N VAL A 362 9.64 10.97 -22.15
CA VAL A 362 9.53 12.25 -21.41
C VAL A 362 10.90 12.59 -20.81
N PRO A 363 11.93 12.90 -21.64
CA PRO A 363 13.33 13.00 -21.20
C PRO A 363 13.61 14.11 -20.17
N ASN A 364 12.72 15.10 -20.06
CA ASN A 364 12.85 16.22 -19.11
C ASN A 364 12.01 16.03 -17.85
N ALA A 365 11.50 14.82 -17.59
CA ALA A 365 10.73 14.54 -16.39
C ALA A 365 11.59 14.75 -15.12
N LYS A 366 11.03 15.44 -14.11
CA LYS A 366 11.67 15.55 -12.79
C LYS A 366 11.21 14.39 -11.93
N ILE A 367 12.15 13.52 -11.60
CA ILE A 367 11.95 12.34 -10.77
C ILE A 367 12.69 12.58 -9.45
N LYS A 368 12.05 12.31 -8.31
CA LYS A 368 12.72 12.46 -7.01
C LYS A 368 12.22 11.50 -5.94
N GLN A 369 13.14 10.69 -5.43
CA GLN A 369 12.98 10.00 -4.15
C GLN A 369 13.22 10.98 -2.99
N CYS A 370 12.69 10.68 -1.80
CA CYS A 370 12.76 11.59 -0.65
C CYS A 370 12.27 13.02 -0.99
N GLY A 371 11.32 13.15 -1.92
CA GLY A 371 10.66 14.40 -2.26
C GLY A 371 9.54 14.75 -1.28
N ASP A 372 8.98 15.94 -1.44
CA ASP A 372 7.78 16.35 -0.71
C ASP A 372 6.85 17.20 -1.58
N ASN A 373 5.62 17.40 -1.09
CA ASN A 373 4.60 18.11 -1.86
C ASN A 373 4.89 19.61 -1.96
N PHE A 374 5.76 20.17 -1.09
CA PHE A 374 6.21 21.55 -1.26
C PHE A 374 7.07 21.67 -2.52
N GLU A 375 8.05 20.79 -2.70
CA GLU A 375 8.88 20.77 -3.90
C GLU A 375 8.07 20.50 -5.18
N LEU A 376 7.11 19.56 -5.13
CA LEU A 376 6.18 19.33 -6.24
C LEU A 376 5.44 20.62 -6.62
N HIS A 377 4.94 21.36 -5.63
CA HIS A 377 4.23 22.60 -5.84
C HIS A 377 5.13 23.67 -6.48
N GLN A 378 6.39 23.78 -6.07
CA GLN A 378 7.34 24.70 -6.71
C GLN A 378 7.61 24.33 -8.17
N TRP A 379 7.71 23.05 -8.51
CA TRP A 379 7.85 22.62 -9.90
C TRP A 379 6.63 23.02 -10.74
N MET A 380 5.43 22.77 -10.23
CA MET A 380 4.17 23.15 -10.89
C MET A 380 4.02 24.66 -11.07
N LYS A 381 4.55 25.47 -10.14
CA LYS A 381 4.58 26.94 -10.28
C LYS A 381 5.51 27.43 -11.39
N ASN A 382 6.58 26.71 -11.68
CA ASN A 382 7.50 27.06 -12.76
C ASN A 382 6.97 26.62 -14.12
N GLU A 383 6.41 25.42 -14.18
CA GLU A 383 5.85 24.88 -15.42
C GLU A 383 4.62 24.02 -15.09
N PRO A 384 3.41 24.52 -15.41
CA PRO A 384 2.16 23.87 -15.03
C PRO A 384 1.96 22.47 -15.63
N VAL A 385 0.98 21.76 -15.08
CA VAL A 385 0.55 20.43 -15.52
C VAL A 385 -0.96 20.42 -15.73
N ASP A 386 -1.44 19.46 -16.52
CA ASP A 386 -2.86 19.30 -16.83
C ASP A 386 -3.58 18.44 -15.79
N LEU A 387 -2.86 17.59 -15.05
CA LEU A 387 -3.42 16.70 -14.04
C LEU A 387 -2.47 16.54 -12.85
N LEU A 388 -3.03 16.58 -11.65
CA LEU A 388 -2.36 16.16 -10.42
C LEU A 388 -2.98 14.84 -9.92
N ILE A 389 -2.14 13.84 -9.67
CA ILE A 389 -2.54 12.57 -9.05
C ILE A 389 -1.77 12.40 -7.73
N SER A 390 -2.48 12.41 -6.61
CA SER A 390 -1.87 12.24 -5.28
C SER A 390 -2.90 11.85 -4.22
N ASN A 391 -2.44 11.62 -3.00
CA ASN A 391 -3.30 11.42 -1.84
C ASN A 391 -4.03 12.72 -1.44
N THR A 392 -4.84 12.70 -0.37
CA THR A 392 -5.67 13.86 0.03
C THR A 392 -4.90 15.17 0.17
N TYR A 393 -3.61 15.16 0.53
CA TYR A 393 -2.83 16.39 0.71
C TYR A 393 -2.59 17.14 -0.62
N GLY A 394 -2.65 16.46 -1.77
CA GLY A 394 -2.57 17.09 -3.10
C GLY A 394 -3.70 18.09 -3.37
N LYS A 395 -4.83 18.00 -2.65
CA LYS A 395 -5.99 18.89 -2.84
C LYS A 395 -5.68 20.38 -2.65
N TYR A 396 -4.70 20.71 -1.81
CA TYR A 396 -4.33 22.09 -1.55
C TYR A 396 -3.60 22.70 -2.75
N ILE A 397 -2.69 21.93 -3.36
CA ILE A 397 -2.00 22.31 -4.60
C ILE A 397 -3.02 22.40 -5.73
N ALA A 398 -3.87 21.37 -5.88
CA ALA A 398 -4.91 21.32 -6.90
C ALA A 398 -5.80 22.57 -6.90
N ARG A 399 -6.23 23.01 -5.71
CA ARG A 399 -7.07 24.19 -5.55
C ARG A 399 -6.37 25.48 -5.95
N VAL A 400 -5.08 25.62 -5.64
CA VAL A 400 -4.35 26.87 -5.85
C VAL A 400 -3.81 27.01 -7.26
N GLU A 401 -3.38 25.91 -7.86
CA GLU A 401 -2.92 25.87 -9.25
C GLU A 401 -4.08 25.61 -10.22
N ASN A 402 -5.32 25.52 -9.71
CA ASN A 402 -6.54 25.22 -10.45
C ASN A 402 -6.37 24.06 -11.44
N VAL A 403 -5.85 22.92 -10.96
CA VAL A 403 -5.56 21.74 -11.79
C VAL A 403 -6.53 20.59 -11.47
N PRO A 404 -7.03 19.85 -12.48
CA PRO A 404 -7.73 18.58 -12.28
C PRO A 404 -6.99 17.68 -11.28
N PHE A 405 -7.73 17.02 -10.40
CA PHE A 405 -7.13 16.28 -9.29
C PHE A 405 -7.80 14.93 -9.07
N VAL A 406 -7.00 13.87 -9.21
CA VAL A 406 -7.40 12.49 -8.89
C VAL A 406 -6.74 12.06 -7.59
N ARG A 407 -7.58 11.54 -6.69
CA ARG A 407 -7.14 10.99 -5.40
C ARG A 407 -6.66 9.57 -5.60
N PHE A 408 -5.41 9.31 -5.24
CA PHE A 408 -4.79 8.01 -5.45
C PHE A 408 -3.74 7.70 -4.38
N GLY A 409 -3.64 6.41 -4.02
CA GLY A 409 -2.75 5.93 -2.97
C GLY A 409 -3.19 6.35 -1.57
N PHE A 410 -2.23 6.44 -0.65
CA PHE A 410 -2.50 6.60 0.78
C PHE A 410 -1.98 7.95 1.34
N PRO A 411 -2.73 8.63 2.23
CA PRO A 411 -4.12 8.38 2.59
C PRO A 411 -5.13 9.20 1.75
N ILE A 412 -6.29 8.61 1.47
CA ILE A 412 -7.48 9.34 1.03
C ILE A 412 -8.40 9.54 2.24
N LEU A 413 -8.38 10.73 2.83
CA LEU A 413 -9.07 11.06 4.09
C LEU A 413 -10.42 11.77 3.88
N ASP A 414 -10.64 12.36 2.71
CA ASP A 414 -11.75 13.28 2.43
C ASP A 414 -12.79 12.74 1.43
N ARG A 415 -12.67 11.46 1.06
CA ARG A 415 -13.66 10.66 0.34
C ARG A 415 -13.73 9.28 1.01
N ALA A 416 -14.82 8.54 0.82
CA ALA A 416 -15.06 7.29 1.56
C ALA A 416 -15.22 6.04 0.68
N ALA A 417 -15.59 6.20 -0.60
CA ALA A 417 -15.93 5.07 -1.45
C ALA A 417 -14.71 4.42 -2.12
N HIS A 418 -13.53 5.04 -2.04
CA HIS A 418 -12.29 4.59 -2.70
C HIS A 418 -11.94 3.13 -2.36
N ARG A 419 -12.12 2.72 -1.10
CA ARG A 419 -11.90 1.35 -0.59
C ARG A 419 -12.77 0.25 -1.21
N PHE A 420 -13.76 0.60 -2.04
CA PHE A 420 -14.64 -0.36 -2.73
C PHE A 420 -14.37 -0.45 -4.23
N TYR A 421 -13.58 0.46 -4.79
CA TYR A 421 -13.27 0.48 -6.21
C TYR A 421 -11.79 0.17 -6.41
N PRO A 422 -11.45 -0.93 -7.11
CA PRO A 422 -10.06 -1.26 -7.33
C PRO A 422 -9.38 -0.22 -8.24
N THR A 423 -8.08 -0.13 -8.08
CA THR A 423 -7.14 0.57 -8.97
C THR A 423 -6.19 -0.41 -9.66
N LEU A 424 -6.14 -1.66 -9.18
CA LEU A 424 -5.44 -2.78 -9.78
C LEU A 424 -6.34 -3.55 -10.78
N GLY A 425 -5.73 -4.30 -11.67
CA GLY A 425 -6.42 -5.10 -12.70
C GLY A 425 -6.96 -4.26 -13.87
N TYR A 426 -7.53 -4.93 -14.86
CA TYR A 426 -8.11 -4.27 -16.03
C TYR A 426 -9.29 -3.36 -15.63
N MET A 427 -10.14 -3.82 -14.70
CA MET A 427 -11.26 -3.02 -14.20
C MET A 427 -10.81 -1.86 -13.31
N GLY A 428 -9.69 -1.98 -12.60
CA GLY A 428 -9.09 -0.86 -11.89
C GLY A 428 -8.51 0.20 -12.85
N ALA A 429 -7.93 -0.22 -13.97
CA ALA A 429 -7.50 0.69 -15.03
C ALA A 429 -8.69 1.45 -15.65
N VAL A 430 -9.81 0.77 -15.92
CA VAL A 430 -11.07 1.41 -16.35
C VAL A 430 -11.54 2.46 -15.33
N ASN A 431 -11.52 2.12 -14.05
CA ASN A 431 -11.88 3.05 -12.97
C ASN A 431 -10.96 4.29 -12.93
N LEU A 432 -9.65 4.11 -13.11
CA LEU A 432 -8.69 5.20 -13.16
C LEU A 432 -8.92 6.11 -14.39
N ILE A 433 -9.17 5.53 -15.57
CA ILE A 433 -9.54 6.30 -16.78
C ILE A 433 -10.78 7.15 -16.51
N ASN A 434 -11.83 6.56 -15.95
CA ASN A 434 -13.05 7.27 -15.61
C ASN A 434 -12.80 8.43 -14.64
N GLN A 435 -11.99 8.22 -13.59
CA GLN A 435 -11.66 9.29 -12.64
C GLN A 435 -10.88 10.44 -13.30
N MET A 436 -9.91 10.13 -14.16
CA MET A 436 -9.11 11.13 -14.87
C MET A 436 -9.96 11.89 -15.90
N LEU A 437 -10.76 11.18 -16.70
CA LEU A 437 -11.66 11.78 -17.69
C LEU A 437 -12.63 12.76 -17.03
N ASN A 438 -13.33 12.33 -15.97
CA ASN A 438 -14.26 13.20 -15.26
C ASN A 438 -13.56 14.43 -14.70
N ALA A 439 -12.34 14.29 -14.14
CA ALA A 439 -11.58 15.44 -13.65
C ALA A 439 -11.23 16.44 -14.78
N PHE A 440 -10.93 15.97 -15.99
CA PHE A 440 -10.69 16.83 -17.15
C PHE A 440 -11.96 17.51 -17.65
N LEU A 441 -13.03 16.75 -17.87
CA LEU A 441 -14.27 17.24 -18.43
C LEU A 441 -15.00 18.18 -17.46
N ASP A 442 -15.04 17.86 -16.16
CA ASP A 442 -15.62 18.73 -15.14
C ASP A 442 -14.93 20.11 -15.04
N LYS A 443 -13.65 20.17 -15.40
CA LYS A 443 -12.93 21.45 -15.50
C LYS A 443 -13.26 22.14 -16.81
N LYS A 444 -13.22 21.43 -17.94
CA LYS A 444 -13.54 21.95 -19.27
C LYS A 444 -14.93 22.62 -19.26
N ASP A 445 -15.95 21.91 -18.81
CA ASP A 445 -17.34 22.37 -18.81
C ASP A 445 -17.57 23.56 -17.86
N ARG A 446 -16.76 23.70 -16.81
CA ARG A 446 -16.86 24.80 -15.86
C ARG A 446 -16.16 26.08 -16.34
N GLU A 447 -15.13 25.93 -17.16
CA GLU A 447 -14.24 27.03 -17.56
C GLU A 447 -14.39 27.46 -19.02
N CYS A 448 -15.04 26.64 -19.87
CA CYS A 448 -15.33 27.04 -21.23
C CYS A 448 -16.29 28.24 -21.24
N ALA A 449 -16.14 29.13 -22.24
CA ALA A 449 -17.16 30.14 -22.48
C ALA A 449 -18.46 29.47 -22.95
N GLU A 450 -19.60 30.14 -22.76
CA GLU A 450 -20.93 29.57 -23.02
C GLU A 450 -21.08 29.07 -24.47
N GLU A 451 -20.48 29.77 -25.43
CA GLU A 451 -20.49 29.41 -26.85
C GLU A 451 -19.65 28.16 -27.19
N TRP A 452 -18.80 27.70 -26.27
CA TRP A 452 -17.98 26.49 -26.37
C TRP A 452 -18.49 25.34 -25.49
N PHE A 453 -19.64 25.52 -24.84
CA PHE A 453 -20.27 24.48 -24.03
C PHE A 453 -20.92 23.44 -24.96
N GLU A 454 -20.51 22.18 -24.81
CA GLU A 454 -20.92 21.10 -25.72
C GLU A 454 -21.87 20.10 -25.03
N LEU A 455 -22.84 19.59 -25.79
CA LEU A 455 -23.74 18.53 -25.30
C LEU A 455 -23.05 17.15 -25.27
N VAL A 456 -22.16 16.89 -26.22
CA VAL A 456 -21.47 15.61 -26.41
C VAL A 456 -19.97 15.87 -26.34
N GLN A 457 -19.28 15.04 -25.56
CA GLN A 457 -17.82 15.02 -25.40
C GLN A 457 -17.33 13.64 -25.84
#